data_AF-A0A5B8CH34-F1
#
_entry.id   AF-A0A5B8CH34-F1
#
_cell.length_a   1.000
_cell.length_b   1.000
_cell.length_c   1.000
_cell.angle_alpha   90.00
_cell.angle_beta   90.00
_cell.angle_gamma   90.00
#
_symmetry.space_group_name_H-M   'P 1'
#
loop_
_entity.id
_entity.type
_entity.pdbx_description
1 polymer ?
#
loop_
_entity_poly.entity_id
_entity_poly.type
_entity_poly.pdbx_seq_one_letter_code
_entity_poly.pdbx_strand_id
1 'polypeptide(L)'
;MATMNQIREDVLELLWTHYCRTVAYQKKQNDIKVKMTFAEYLSLWSTTRINSMTVRIDRGPASIRYYMTNNVRPVCSWVNKEAMVRGGVMTVEMAKIRSAEESKRLFQFSAGDKHSEASKKRIGESKRGKKQTPEQIAKRTASRLATMARKKAEKESAAVNR
;
A
#
# COMPACT_ATOMS: atom_id res chain seq x y z
N MET A 1 -5.24 21.77 20.66
CA MET A 1 -5.39 20.31 20.56
C MET A 1 -6.68 19.94 21.28
N ALA A 2 -7.44 18.96 20.78
CA ALA A 2 -8.71 18.60 21.41
C ALA A 2 -8.45 17.80 22.70
N THR A 3 -9.13 18.15 23.79
CA THR A 3 -9.11 17.37 25.03
C THR A 3 -10.32 16.45 25.08
N MET A 4 -10.20 15.36 25.84
CA MET A 4 -11.20 14.28 25.89
C MET A 4 -12.62 14.79 26.25
N ASN A 5 -12.69 15.80 27.13
CA ASN A 5 -13.96 16.39 27.60
C ASN A 5 -14.63 17.33 26.57
N GLN A 6 -13.97 17.66 25.46
CA GLN A 6 -14.48 18.56 24.42
C GLN A 6 -15.05 17.80 23.21
N ILE A 7 -14.92 16.47 23.18
CA ILE A 7 -15.29 15.63 22.05
C ILE A 7 -16.61 14.93 22.37
N ARG A 8 -17.55 14.92 21.41
CA ARG A 8 -18.81 14.19 21.52
C ARG A 8 -18.55 12.69 21.73
N GLU A 9 -19.39 12.05 22.54
CA GLU A 9 -19.18 10.66 22.98
C GLU A 9 -19.06 9.65 21.82
N ASP A 10 -19.93 9.74 20.83
CA ASP A 10 -19.89 8.87 19.64
C ASP A 10 -18.65 9.10 18.75
N VAL A 11 -18.16 10.34 18.65
CA VAL A 11 -16.89 10.66 18.00
C VAL A 11 -15.74 10.07 18.82
N LEU A 12 -15.81 10.13 20.15
CA LEU A 12 -14.81 9.56 21.04
C LEU A 12 -14.75 8.03 20.92
N GLU A 13 -15.90 7.35 20.84
CA GLU A 13 -15.99 5.90 20.60
C GLU A 13 -15.40 5.51 19.23
N LEU A 14 -15.70 6.30 18.19
CA LEU A 14 -15.12 6.12 16.87
C LEU A 14 -13.59 6.28 16.89
N LEU A 15 -13.09 7.30 17.60
CA LEU A 15 -11.66 7.56 17.77
C LEU A 15 -10.96 6.47 18.57
N TRP A 16 -11.60 5.93 19.61
CA TRP A 16 -11.11 4.78 20.36
C TRP A 16 -10.96 3.55 19.47
N THR A 17 -11.98 3.25 18.67
CA THR A 17 -11.93 2.18 17.68
C THR A 17 -10.77 2.39 16.69
N HIS A 18 -10.54 3.62 16.25
CA HIS A 18 -9.43 3.97 15.38
C HIS A 18 -8.05 3.84 16.03
N TYR A 19 -7.93 4.19 17.31
CA TYR A 19 -6.73 3.98 18.10
C TYR A 19 -6.40 2.48 18.20
N CYS A 20 -7.37 1.65 18.60
CA CYS A 20 -7.20 0.20 18.68
C CYS A 20 -6.78 -0.42 17.33
N ARG A 21 -7.40 0.03 16.22
CA ARG A 21 -7.01 -0.39 14.86
C ARG A 21 -5.59 0.03 14.52
N THR A 22 -5.17 1.22 14.92
CA THR A 22 -3.80 1.72 14.72
C THR A 22 -2.80 0.82 15.44
N VAL A 23 -3.02 0.53 16.72
CA VAL A 23 -2.15 -0.36 17.51
C VAL A 23 -2.05 -1.75 16.88
N ALA A 24 -3.19 -2.33 16.51
CA ALA A 24 -3.24 -3.65 15.88
C ALA A 24 -2.52 -3.67 14.52
N TYR A 25 -2.72 -2.65 13.69
CA TYR A 25 -2.08 -2.55 12.39
C TYR A 25 -0.56 -2.41 12.51
N GLN A 26 -0.07 -1.50 13.36
CA GLN A 26 1.36 -1.27 13.54
C GLN A 26 2.06 -2.53 14.05
N LYS A 27 1.45 -3.23 15.01
CA LYS A 27 1.97 -4.50 15.52
C LYS A 27 1.98 -5.59 14.43
N LYS A 28 0.87 -5.79 13.72
CA LYS A 28 0.70 -6.92 12.78
C LYS A 28 1.46 -6.74 11.47
N GLN A 29 1.50 -5.52 10.93
CA GLN A 29 2.01 -5.26 9.57
C GLN A 29 3.44 -4.73 9.57
N ASN A 30 3.83 -3.98 10.60
CA ASN A 30 5.12 -3.30 10.64
C ASN A 30 6.05 -3.79 11.77
N ASP A 31 5.54 -4.65 12.66
CA ASP A 31 6.21 -5.07 13.89
C ASP A 31 6.59 -3.89 14.80
N ILE A 32 5.73 -2.87 14.84
CA ILE A 32 5.99 -1.63 15.58
C ILE A 32 5.15 -1.60 16.85
N LYS A 33 5.79 -1.27 17.98
CA LYS A 33 5.12 -1.04 19.26
C LYS A 33 4.65 0.40 19.35
N VAL A 34 3.35 0.61 19.60
CA VAL A 34 2.79 1.95 19.80
C VAL A 34 2.94 2.32 21.28
N LYS A 35 3.78 3.32 21.58
CA LYS A 35 4.03 3.86 22.93
C LYS A 35 3.41 5.25 23.02
N MET A 36 2.10 5.32 22.82
CA MET A 36 1.28 6.47 23.16
C MET A 36 -0.03 5.96 23.75
N THR A 37 -0.52 6.66 24.76
CA THR A 37 -1.84 6.46 25.35
C THR A 37 -2.92 6.98 24.41
N PHE A 38 -4.19 6.68 24.72
CA PHE A 38 -5.29 7.23 23.94
C PHE A 38 -5.42 8.74 24.07
N ALA A 39 -5.18 9.31 25.25
CA ALA A 39 -5.19 10.76 25.44
C ALA A 39 -4.12 11.45 24.56
N GLU A 40 -2.93 10.88 24.52
CA GLU A 40 -1.85 11.33 23.63
C GLU A 40 -2.22 11.13 22.15
N TYR A 41 -2.87 10.03 21.79
CA TYR A 41 -3.37 9.82 20.44
C TYR A 41 -4.39 10.89 20.03
N LEU A 42 -5.31 11.29 20.92
CA LEU A 42 -6.29 12.36 20.67
C LEU A 42 -5.61 13.71 20.38
N SER A 43 -4.46 13.98 21.00
CA SER A 43 -3.70 15.21 20.75
C SER A 43 -3.24 15.36 19.29
N LEU A 44 -3.09 14.24 18.56
CA LEU A 44 -2.71 14.22 17.15
C LEU A 44 -3.85 14.65 16.21
N TRP A 45 -5.10 14.70 16.69
CA TRP A 45 -6.26 15.05 15.89
C TRP A 45 -6.50 16.56 15.90
N SER A 46 -6.69 17.12 14.70
CA SER A 46 -7.10 18.51 14.56
C SER A 46 -8.57 18.69 14.88
N THR A 47 -8.93 19.82 15.49
CA THR A 47 -10.31 20.20 15.78
C THR A 47 -11.19 20.16 14.52
N THR A 48 -10.65 20.58 13.37
CA THR A 48 -11.36 20.54 12.08
C THR A 48 -11.77 19.13 11.67
N ARG A 49 -10.91 18.12 11.90
CA ARG A 49 -11.24 16.73 11.59
C ARG A 49 -12.28 16.17 12.55
N ILE A 50 -12.16 16.51 13.83
CA ILE A 50 -13.14 16.14 14.85
C ILE A 50 -14.52 16.70 14.49
N ASN A 51 -14.61 18.00 14.21
CA ASN A 51 -15.86 18.63 13.77
C ASN A 51 -16.40 18.01 12.47
N SER A 52 -15.51 17.66 11.53
CA SER A 52 -15.91 16.97 10.29
C SER A 52 -16.51 15.59 10.55
N MET A 53 -16.05 14.87 11.57
CA MET A 53 -16.65 13.60 12.01
C MET A 53 -17.99 13.84 12.67
N THR A 54 -18.11 14.81 13.57
CA THR A 54 -19.39 15.20 14.20
C THR A 54 -20.47 15.46 13.15
N VAL A 55 -20.20 16.35 12.20
CA VAL A 55 -21.14 16.70 11.11
C VAL A 55 -21.53 15.48 10.27
N ARG A 56 -20.65 14.49 10.11
CA ARG A 56 -20.92 13.28 9.32
C ARG A 56 -21.71 12.25 10.09
N ILE A 57 -21.51 12.16 11.39
CA ILE A 57 -22.36 11.32 12.23
C ILE A 57 -23.78 11.89 12.23
N ASP A 58 -23.93 13.22 12.31
CA ASP A 58 -25.25 13.88 12.25
C ASP A 58 -25.99 13.66 10.93
N ARG A 59 -25.25 13.56 9.82
CA ARG A 59 -25.80 13.20 8.50
C ARG A 59 -26.17 11.72 8.38
N GLY A 60 -25.83 10.90 9.37
CA GLY A 60 -26.19 9.50 9.45
C GLY A 60 -25.05 8.51 9.15
N PRO A 61 -25.29 7.22 9.43
CA PRO A 61 -24.26 6.18 9.48
C PRO A 61 -23.56 5.93 8.14
N ALA A 62 -24.23 6.15 7.02
CA ALA A 62 -23.62 6.00 5.68
C ALA A 62 -22.54 7.07 5.43
N SER A 63 -22.77 8.31 5.89
CA SER A 63 -21.86 9.43 5.65
C SER A 63 -20.55 9.26 6.41
N ILE A 64 -20.62 8.93 7.71
CA ILE A 64 -19.43 8.65 8.51
C ILE A 64 -18.71 7.40 7.99
N ARG A 65 -19.44 6.33 7.65
CA ARG A 65 -18.83 5.10 7.10
C ARG A 65 -18.04 5.38 5.83
N TYR A 66 -18.60 6.15 4.89
CA TYR A 66 -17.90 6.55 3.67
C TYR A 66 -16.62 7.33 3.97
N TYR A 67 -16.68 8.29 4.91
CA TYR A 67 -15.51 9.07 5.31
C TYR A 67 -14.42 8.22 5.96
N MET A 68 -14.79 7.19 6.74
CA MET A 68 -13.82 6.31 7.40
C MET A 68 -13.26 5.19 6.50
N THR A 69 -13.78 4.99 5.29
CA THR A 69 -13.34 3.92 4.38
C THR A 69 -12.70 4.41 3.08
N ASN A 70 -13.00 5.63 2.63
CA ASN A 70 -12.48 6.17 1.37
C ASN A 70 -10.97 6.51 1.42
N ASN A 71 -10.43 7.05 0.32
CA ASN A 71 -8.99 7.40 0.20
C ASN A 71 -8.59 8.64 1.00
N VAL A 72 -9.55 9.50 1.35
CA VAL A 72 -9.30 10.71 2.16
C VAL A 72 -9.50 10.44 3.65
N ARG A 73 -9.80 9.19 4.03
CA ARG A 73 -10.00 8.79 5.42
C ARG A 73 -8.78 9.15 6.28
N PRO A 74 -8.99 9.59 7.52
CA PRO A 74 -7.89 9.86 8.43
C PRO A 74 -7.22 8.56 8.85
N VAL A 75 -5.88 8.56 8.79
CA VAL A 75 -5.03 7.46 9.25
C VAL A 75 -3.92 8.00 10.15
N CYS A 76 -3.52 7.20 11.14
CA CYS A 76 -2.32 7.46 11.91
C CYS A 76 -1.11 6.97 11.13
N SER A 77 -0.30 7.93 10.68
CA SER A 77 0.90 7.69 9.89
C SER A 77 2.10 8.36 10.55
N TRP A 78 3.26 8.25 9.94
CA TRP A 78 4.51 8.81 10.43
C TRP A 78 4.66 10.26 9.99
N VAL A 79 5.38 11.10 10.75
CA VAL A 79 5.67 12.48 10.35
C VAL A 79 6.45 12.52 9.02
N ASN A 80 7.51 11.73 8.92
CA ASN A 80 8.33 11.54 7.74
C ASN A 80 8.66 10.04 7.52
N LYS A 81 9.27 9.70 6.38
CA LYS A 81 9.62 8.32 6.01
C LYS A 81 10.70 7.73 6.93
N GLU A 82 11.61 8.58 7.41
CA GLU A 82 12.76 8.21 8.25
C GLU A 82 12.38 7.85 9.69
N ALA A 83 11.34 8.49 10.23
CA ALA A 83 10.81 8.17 11.55
C ALA A 83 10.22 6.75 11.60
N MET A 84 9.82 6.19 10.46
CA MET A 84 9.36 4.81 10.39
C MET A 84 10.53 3.83 10.42
N VAL A 85 10.89 3.39 11.62
CA VAL A 85 11.82 2.26 11.82
C VAL A 85 11.02 0.97 12.02
N ARG A 86 11.17 -0.01 11.13
CA ARG A 86 10.56 -1.34 11.29
C ARG A 86 11.12 -2.03 12.54
N GLY A 87 10.26 -2.68 13.33
CA GLY A 87 10.66 -3.21 14.64
C GLY A 87 10.77 -2.13 15.74
N GLY A 88 10.55 -0.86 15.40
CA GLY A 88 10.73 0.28 16.28
C GLY A 88 9.52 0.58 17.17
N VAL A 89 9.53 1.79 17.72
CA VAL A 89 8.48 2.31 18.60
C VAL A 89 7.87 3.56 17.98
N MET A 90 6.54 3.60 17.91
CA MET A 90 5.79 4.80 17.50
C MET A 90 5.43 5.63 18.73
N THR A 91 5.97 6.83 18.83
CA THR A 91 5.64 7.84 19.86
C THR A 91 4.77 8.95 19.27
N VAL A 92 4.26 9.85 20.13
CA VAL A 92 3.41 10.99 19.72
C VAL A 92 4.14 11.89 18.73
N GLU A 93 5.41 12.21 18.98
CA GLU A 93 6.22 13.10 18.16
C GLU A 93 6.48 12.55 16.74
N MET A 94 6.53 11.22 16.62
CA MET A 94 6.78 10.54 15.34
C MET A 94 5.50 10.30 14.55
N ALA A 95 4.33 10.47 15.17
CA ALA A 95 3.04 10.18 14.59
C ALA A 95 2.31 11.44 14.13
N LYS A 96 1.47 11.28 13.11
CA LYS A 96 0.62 12.35 12.59
C LYS A 96 -0.64 11.77 11.96
N ILE A 97 -1.79 12.36 12.28
CA ILE A 97 -3.04 12.10 11.57
C ILE A 97 -2.99 12.80 10.21
N ARG A 98 -3.12 12.04 9.14
CA ARG A 98 -3.16 12.53 7.74
C ARG A 98 -4.18 11.73 6.94
N SER A 99 -4.44 12.13 5.70
CA SER A 99 -5.27 11.30 4.82
C SER A 99 -4.54 10.01 4.42
N ALA A 100 -5.30 8.94 4.12
CA ALA A 100 -4.71 7.69 3.63
C ALA A 100 -3.91 7.91 2.33
N GLU A 101 -4.36 8.82 1.47
CA GLU A 101 -3.65 9.22 0.27
C GLU A 101 -2.28 9.87 0.56
N GLU A 102 -2.23 10.87 1.45
CA GLU A 102 -0.97 11.51 1.85
C GLU A 102 -0.01 10.51 2.50
N SER A 103 -0.54 9.61 3.34
CA SER A 103 0.25 8.53 3.92
C SER A 103 0.83 7.62 2.83
N LYS A 104 0.04 7.28 1.81
CA LYS A 104 0.52 6.45 0.70
C LYS A 104 1.64 7.16 -0.05
N ARG A 105 1.48 8.44 -0.36
CA ARG A 105 2.49 9.27 -1.04
C ARG A 105 3.78 9.40 -0.23
N LEU A 106 3.70 9.49 1.10
CA LEU A 106 4.88 9.56 1.97
C LEU A 106 5.84 8.36 1.78
N PHE A 107 5.28 7.18 1.54
CA PHE A 107 6.05 5.94 1.38
C PHE A 107 6.28 5.55 -0.09
N GLN A 108 5.83 6.38 -1.05
CA GLN A 108 6.16 6.18 -2.44
C GLN A 108 7.63 6.51 -2.70
N PHE A 109 8.17 5.87 -3.73
CA PHE A 109 9.49 6.18 -4.25
C PHE A 109 9.49 7.61 -4.79
N SER A 110 10.38 8.45 -4.29
CA SER A 110 10.58 9.82 -4.77
C SER A 110 11.72 9.88 -5.78
N ALA A 111 11.76 10.94 -6.58
CA ALA A 111 12.89 11.18 -7.48
C ALA A 111 14.20 11.27 -6.68
N GLY A 112 15.19 10.44 -7.04
CA GLY A 112 16.45 10.32 -6.33
C GLY A 112 16.52 9.15 -5.34
N ASP A 113 15.39 8.53 -4.96
CA ASP A 113 15.42 7.30 -4.17
C ASP A 113 16.12 6.19 -4.98
N LYS A 114 17.05 5.46 -4.35
CA LYS A 114 17.72 4.30 -4.96
C LYS A 114 17.06 3.01 -4.50
N HIS A 115 16.77 2.13 -5.45
CA HIS A 115 16.39 0.75 -5.12
C HIS A 115 17.53 0.06 -4.38
N SER A 116 17.22 -0.62 -3.27
CA SER A 116 18.16 -1.56 -2.66
C SER A 116 18.49 -2.69 -3.65
N GLU A 117 19.66 -3.29 -3.52
CA GLU A 117 20.06 -4.41 -4.39
C GLU A 117 19.07 -5.58 -4.33
N ALA A 118 18.51 -5.85 -3.14
CA ALA A 118 17.43 -6.81 -2.97
C ALA A 118 16.14 -6.43 -3.72
N SER A 119 15.82 -5.13 -3.79
CA SER A 119 14.69 -4.64 -4.59
C SER A 119 14.97 -4.78 -6.09
N LYS A 120 16.17 -4.42 -6.54
CA LYS A 120 16.59 -4.59 -7.94
C LYS A 120 16.52 -6.05 -8.37
N LYS A 121 17.02 -6.96 -7.53
CA LYS A 121 17.01 -8.40 -7.78
C LYS A 121 15.57 -8.93 -7.95
N ARG A 122 14.66 -8.59 -7.03
CA ARG A 122 13.24 -8.99 -7.12
C ARG A 122 12.56 -8.45 -8.39
N ILE A 123 12.82 -7.18 -8.74
CA ILE A 123 12.29 -6.59 -9.98
C ILE A 123 12.85 -7.34 -11.20
N GLY A 124 14.14 -7.65 -11.21
CA GLY A 124 14.79 -8.41 -12.27
C GLY A 124 14.21 -9.82 -12.43
N GLU A 125 14.01 -10.53 -11.31
CA GLU A 125 13.39 -11.86 -11.29
C GLU A 125 11.95 -11.83 -11.81
N SER A 126 11.16 -10.83 -11.39
CA SER A 126 9.79 -10.63 -11.88
C SER A 126 9.76 -10.37 -13.39
N LYS A 127 10.67 -9.56 -13.92
CA LYS A 127 10.75 -9.27 -15.37
C LYS A 127 11.24 -10.46 -16.20
N ARG A 128 12.12 -11.30 -15.66
CA ARG A 128 12.66 -12.48 -16.36
C ARG A 128 11.61 -13.58 -16.58
N GLY A 129 10.50 -13.55 -15.82
CA GLY A 129 9.46 -14.57 -15.91
C GLY A 129 9.93 -15.95 -15.43
N LYS A 130 9.06 -16.96 -15.56
CA LYS A 130 9.41 -18.34 -15.22
C LYS A 130 10.33 -18.93 -16.28
N LYS A 131 11.39 -19.64 -15.86
CA LYS A 131 12.20 -20.43 -16.80
C LYS A 131 11.31 -21.46 -17.50
N GLN A 132 11.44 -21.57 -18.82
CA GLN A 132 10.71 -22.58 -19.59
C GLN A 132 11.17 -23.98 -19.17
N THR A 133 10.22 -24.92 -19.05
CA THR A 133 10.58 -26.32 -18.75
C THR A 133 11.25 -26.97 -19.96
N PRO A 134 12.07 -28.03 -19.77
CA PRO A 134 12.68 -28.77 -20.87
C PRO A 134 11.65 -29.23 -21.92
N GLU A 135 10.48 -29.67 -21.48
CA GLU A 135 9.36 -30.06 -22.34
C GLU A 135 8.82 -28.89 -23.18
N GLN A 136 8.65 -27.71 -22.58
CA GLN A 136 8.23 -26.50 -23.30
C GLN A 136 9.27 -26.07 -24.34
N ILE A 137 10.55 -26.20 -24.01
CA ILE A 137 11.66 -25.93 -24.93
C ILE A 137 11.62 -26.92 -26.11
N ALA A 138 11.49 -28.22 -25.83
CA ALA A 138 11.42 -29.25 -26.86
C ALA A 138 10.23 -29.02 -27.80
N LYS A 139 9.04 -28.75 -27.26
CA LYS A 139 7.83 -28.43 -28.04
C LYS A 139 8.02 -27.19 -28.93
N ARG A 140 8.63 -26.13 -28.39
CA ARG A 140 8.92 -24.89 -29.15
C ARG A 140 9.91 -25.16 -30.28
N THR A 141 10.95 -25.95 -30.02
CA THR A 141 11.98 -26.29 -31.00
C THR A 141 11.40 -27.15 -32.12
N ALA A 142 10.60 -28.19 -31.79
CA ALA A 142 9.93 -29.02 -32.77
C ALA A 142 8.99 -28.20 -33.68
N SER A 143 8.18 -27.31 -33.09
CA SER A 143 7.29 -26.42 -33.84
C SER A 143 8.07 -25.47 -34.77
N ARG A 144 9.21 -24.92 -34.30
CA ARG A 144 10.08 -24.07 -35.13
C ARG A 144 10.67 -24.84 -36.30
N LEU A 145 11.17 -26.06 -36.06
CA LEU A 145 11.73 -26.91 -37.12
C LEU A 145 10.67 -27.30 -38.16
N ALA A 146 9.47 -27.69 -37.72
CA ALA A 146 8.35 -28.00 -38.61
C ALA A 146 7.96 -26.78 -39.48
N THR A 147 7.93 -25.58 -38.89
CA THR A 147 7.64 -24.35 -39.62
C THR A 147 8.72 -24.03 -40.66
N MET A 148 10.00 -24.22 -40.30
CA MET A 148 11.12 -24.01 -41.22
C MET A 148 11.08 -25.01 -42.38
N ALA A 149 10.81 -26.29 -42.10
CA ALA A 149 10.67 -27.32 -43.12
C ALA A 149 9.52 -27.01 -44.09
N ARG A 150 8.35 -26.60 -43.57
CA ARG A 150 7.21 -26.18 -44.39
C ARG A 150 7.56 -25.00 -45.29
N LYS A 151 8.15 -23.93 -44.73
CA LYS A 151 8.57 -22.76 -45.51
C LYS A 151 9.63 -23.07 -46.56
N LYS A 152 10.52 -24.04 -46.29
CA LYS A 152 11.52 -24.49 -47.25
C LYS A 152 10.87 -25.25 -48.41
N ALA A 153 9.97 -26.20 -48.10
CA ALA A 153 9.22 -26.95 -49.10
C ALA A 153 8.32 -26.04 -49.97
N GLU A 154 7.66 -25.05 -49.37
CA GLU A 154 6.87 -24.03 -50.10
C GLU A 154 7.74 -23.19 -51.04
N LYS A 155 8.99 -22.87 -50.65
CA LYS A 155 9.93 -22.15 -51.52
C LYS A 155 10.44 -23.02 -52.66
N GLU A 156 10.74 -24.28 -52.37
CA GLU A 156 11.20 -25.25 -53.38
C GLU A 156 10.09 -25.54 -54.40
N SER A 157 8.85 -25.75 -53.97
CA SER A 157 7.72 -25.93 -54.88
C SER A 157 7.39 -24.67 -55.70
N ALA A 158 7.55 -23.47 -55.12
CA ALA A 158 7.40 -22.21 -55.85
C ALA A 158 8.55 -21.94 -56.84
N ALA A 159 9.74 -22.50 -56.61
CA ALA A 159 10.89 -22.40 -57.51
C ALA A 159 10.83 -23.41 -58.67
N VAL A 160 10.22 -24.57 -58.46
CA VAL A 160 10.01 -25.60 -59.50
C VAL A 160 8.86 -25.24 -60.46
N ASN A 161 7.91 -24.42 -60.03
CA ASN A 161 6.77 -23.96 -60.84
C ASN A 161 7.02 -22.60 -61.54
N ARG A 162 8.28 -22.17 -61.69
CA ARG A 162 8.71 -20.99 -62.46
C ARG A 162 9.58 -21.43 -63.62
#